data_AF-A0AAD6WQ47-F1
#
_entry.id   AF-A0AAD6WQ47-F1
#
_cell.length_a   1.000
_cell.length_b   1.000
_cell.length_c   1.000
_cell.angle_alpha   90.00
_cell.angle_beta   90.00
_cell.angle_gamma   90.00
#
_symmetry.space_group_name_H-M   'P 1'
#
loop_
_entity.id
_entity.type
_entity.pdbx_description
1 polymer ?
#
loop_
_entity_poly.entity_id
_entity_poly.type
_entity_poly.pdbx_seq_one_letter_code
_entity_poly.pdbx_strand_id
1 'polypeptide(L)'
;KKAAPLTAQQQKEKRDARQEKQERMDAKVRKWMDDPNELANTMALEFDVKPRYILDIFFQGGAHMIHHQEVTNPYNAFKAMKAAELREAGESKDAQELHLDHWDEYNKLSEDDKKKIV
;
A
#
# COMPACT_ATOMS: atom_id res chain seq x y z
N LYS A 1 28.18 -21.61 -32.13
CA LYS A 1 27.30 -22.55 -32.87
C LYS A 1 25.86 -22.12 -32.66
N LYS A 2 25.11 -21.74 -33.71
CA LYS A 2 23.66 -21.48 -33.59
C LYS A 2 22.95 -22.83 -33.41
N ALA A 3 22.05 -22.91 -32.43
CA ALA A 3 21.23 -24.10 -32.25
C ALA A 3 20.38 -24.34 -33.51
N ALA A 4 20.20 -25.62 -33.87
CA ALA A 4 19.34 -25.99 -34.98
C ALA A 4 17.91 -25.49 -34.74
N PRO A 5 17.21 -24.99 -35.78
CA PRO A 5 15.84 -24.53 -35.64
C PRO A 5 14.93 -25.69 -35.18
N LEU A 6 14.04 -25.38 -34.23
CA LEU A 6 13.08 -26.35 -33.69
C LEU A 6 12.16 -26.86 -34.80
N THR A 7 11.87 -28.16 -34.78
CA THR A 7 10.88 -28.75 -35.69
C THR A 7 9.48 -28.20 -35.38
N ALA A 8 8.56 -28.25 -36.35
CA ALA A 8 7.18 -27.80 -36.15
C ALA A 8 6.50 -28.49 -34.96
N GLN A 9 6.84 -29.75 -34.70
CA GLN A 9 6.33 -30.53 -33.58
C GLN A 9 6.88 -30.04 -32.24
N GLN A 10 8.19 -29.77 -32.15
CA GLN A 10 8.80 -29.19 -30.95
C GLN A 10 8.26 -27.78 -30.66
N GLN A 11 7.97 -26.99 -31.70
CA GLN A 11 7.34 -25.68 -31.54
C GLN A 11 5.91 -25.80 -31.00
N LYS A 12 5.13 -26.77 -31.49
CA LYS A 12 3.77 -27.07 -31.00
C LYS A 12 3.82 -27.49 -29.53
N GLU A 13 4.64 -28.48 -29.17
CA GLU A 13 4.78 -28.96 -27.79
C GLU A 13 5.16 -27.83 -26.82
N LYS A 14 6.09 -26.96 -27.23
CA LYS A 14 6.50 -25.81 -26.42
C LYS A 14 5.38 -24.79 -26.22
N ARG A 15 4.55 -24.58 -27.25
CA ARG A 15 3.38 -23.69 -27.15
C ARG A 15 2.32 -24.30 -26.24
N ASP A 16 2.02 -25.58 -26.40
CA ASP A 16 1.00 -26.28 -25.62
C ASP A 16 1.41 -26.33 -24.13
N ALA A 17 2.69 -26.61 -23.84
CA ALA A 17 3.23 -26.55 -22.48
C ALA A 17 3.22 -25.13 -21.88
N ARG A 18 3.48 -24.10 -22.70
CA ARG A 18 3.36 -22.70 -22.26
C ARG A 18 1.91 -22.34 -21.94
N GLN A 19 0.97 -22.79 -22.76
CA GLN A 19 -0.45 -22.56 -22.55
C GLN A 19 -0.92 -23.23 -21.25
N GLU A 20 -0.60 -24.51 -21.04
CA GLU A 20 -0.94 -25.23 -19.80
C GLU A 20 -0.36 -24.53 -18.57
N LYS A 21 0.89 -24.08 -18.64
CA LYS A 21 1.50 -23.29 -17.56
C LYS A 21 0.74 -22.00 -17.28
N GLN A 22 0.32 -21.28 -18.33
CA GLN A 22 -0.42 -20.04 -18.18
C GLN A 22 -1.79 -20.30 -17.56
N GLU A 23 -2.53 -21.30 -18.04
CA GLU A 23 -3.84 -21.67 -17.50
C GLU A 23 -3.76 -22.04 -16.02
N ARG A 24 -2.74 -22.81 -15.63
CA ARG A 24 -2.48 -23.13 -14.21
C ARG A 24 -2.16 -21.90 -13.37
N MET A 25 -1.43 -20.94 -13.93
CA MET A 25 -1.10 -19.69 -13.26
C MET A 25 -2.35 -18.84 -13.07
N ASP A 26 -3.15 -18.68 -14.12
CA ASP A 26 -4.40 -17.91 -14.09
C ASP A 26 -5.39 -18.51 -13.09
N ALA A 27 -5.51 -19.84 -13.05
CA ALA A 27 -6.34 -20.54 -12.06
C ALA A 27 -5.87 -20.26 -10.62
N LYS A 28 -4.55 -20.29 -10.38
CA LYS A 28 -3.99 -19.95 -9.07
C LYS A 28 -4.19 -18.49 -8.69
N VAL A 29 -4.03 -17.56 -9.64
CA VAL A 29 -4.24 -16.13 -9.40
C VAL A 29 -5.71 -15.85 -9.09
N ARG A 30 -6.64 -16.46 -9.82
CA ARG A 30 -8.08 -16.33 -9.54
C ARG A 30 -8.41 -16.82 -8.13
N LYS A 31 -7.95 -18.02 -7.77
CA LYS A 31 -8.15 -18.56 -6.41
C LYS A 31 -7.57 -17.61 -5.35
N TRP A 32 -6.35 -17.13 -5.57
CA TRP A 32 -5.71 -16.19 -4.65
C TRP A 32 -6.46 -14.86 -4.52
N MET A 33 -7.20 -14.42 -5.54
CA MET A 33 -8.06 -13.24 -5.46
C MET A 33 -9.37 -13.50 -4.71
N ASP A 34 -9.83 -14.75 -4.66
CA ASP A 34 -11.03 -15.16 -3.92
C ASP A 34 -10.74 -15.33 -2.41
N ASP A 35 -9.56 -15.86 -2.06
CA ASP A 35 -9.15 -16.15 -0.66
C ASP A 35 -9.31 -14.93 0.30
N PRO A 36 -8.94 -13.67 -0.07
CA PRO A 36 -9.14 -12.50 0.79
C PRO A 36 -10.60 -12.23 1.14
N ASN A 37 -11.54 -12.54 0.24
CA ASN A 37 -12.97 -12.35 0.49
C ASN A 37 -13.47 -13.38 1.51
N GLU A 38 -13.04 -14.64 1.41
CA GLU A 38 -13.38 -15.69 2.38
C GLU A 38 -12.83 -15.35 3.77
N LEU A 39 -11.57 -14.90 3.84
CA LEU A 39 -10.94 -14.50 5.08
C LEU A 39 -11.61 -13.27 5.69
N ALA A 40 -11.93 -12.26 4.88
CA ALA A 40 -12.62 -11.06 5.34
C ALA A 40 -14.01 -11.38 5.91
N ASN A 41 -14.75 -12.31 5.32
CA ASN A 41 -16.03 -12.77 5.86
C ASN A 41 -15.86 -13.47 7.21
N THR A 42 -14.83 -14.30 7.35
CA THR A 42 -14.53 -14.99 8.62
C THR A 42 -14.19 -13.99 9.73
N MET A 43 -13.27 -13.05 9.45
CA MET A 43 -12.87 -12.01 10.40
C MET A 43 -14.02 -11.06 10.75
N ALA A 44 -14.86 -10.73 9.78
CA ALA A 44 -16.04 -9.90 10.00
C ALA A 44 -16.99 -10.49 11.05
N LEU A 45 -17.20 -11.81 11.01
CA LEU A 45 -18.00 -12.52 12.00
C LEU A 45 -17.33 -12.52 13.38
N GLU A 46 -16.01 -12.71 13.43
CA GLU A 46 -15.24 -12.74 14.68
C GLU A 46 -15.26 -11.39 15.41
N PHE A 47 -15.17 -10.29 14.67
CA PHE A 47 -15.07 -8.94 15.22
C PHE A 47 -16.36 -8.13 15.17
N ASP A 48 -17.48 -8.72 14.75
CA ASP A 48 -18.78 -8.05 14.55
C ASP A 48 -18.68 -6.76 13.70
N VAL A 49 -17.96 -6.86 12.58
CA VAL A 49 -17.78 -5.76 11.61
C VAL A 49 -18.22 -6.19 10.22
N LYS A 50 -18.33 -5.24 9.30
CA LYS A 50 -18.64 -5.55 7.90
C LYS A 50 -17.40 -6.14 7.20
N PRO A 51 -17.52 -7.19 6.37
CA PRO A 51 -16.39 -7.73 5.58
C PRO A 51 -15.67 -6.66 4.75
N ARG A 52 -16.42 -5.67 4.25
CA ARG A 52 -15.87 -4.54 3.52
C ARG A 52 -14.84 -3.75 4.32
N TYR A 53 -15.06 -3.56 5.62
CA TYR A 53 -14.12 -2.85 6.50
C TYR A 53 -12.76 -3.58 6.56
N ILE A 54 -12.78 -4.91 6.71
CA ILE A 54 -11.56 -5.73 6.70
C ILE A 54 -10.84 -5.65 5.34
N LEU A 55 -11.60 -5.73 4.23
CA LEU A 55 -11.04 -5.59 2.89
C LEU A 55 -10.41 -4.21 2.66
N ASP A 56 -11.05 -3.14 3.13
CA ASP A 56 -10.52 -1.79 3.01
C ASP A 56 -9.17 -1.67 3.75
N ILE A 57 -9.05 -2.25 4.96
CA ILE A 57 -7.76 -2.33 5.69
C ILE A 57 -6.72 -3.10 4.88
N PHE A 58 -7.10 -4.27 4.33
CA PHE A 58 -6.20 -5.11 3.53
C PHE A 58 -5.65 -4.35 2.31
N PHE A 59 -6.54 -3.71 1.53
CA PHE A 59 -6.12 -2.96 0.34
C PHE A 59 -5.33 -1.70 0.68
N GLN A 60 -5.66 -1.00 1.77
CA GLN A 60 -4.85 0.10 2.27
C GLN A 60 -3.45 -0.40 2.63
N GLY A 61 -3.32 -1.50 3.35
CA GLY A 61 -2.02 -2.12 3.65
C GLY A 61 -1.21 -2.43 2.39
N GLY A 62 -1.84 -3.01 1.37
CA GLY A 62 -1.21 -3.24 0.07
C GLY A 62 -0.75 -1.96 -0.62
N ALA A 63 -1.56 -0.90 -0.60
CA ALA A 63 -1.17 0.40 -1.13
C ALA A 63 0.05 0.99 -0.40
N HIS A 64 0.12 0.85 0.94
CA HIS A 64 1.28 1.29 1.72
C HIS A 64 2.54 0.48 1.41
N MET A 65 2.41 -0.82 1.10
CA MET A 65 3.55 -1.65 0.69
C MET A 65 4.10 -1.27 -0.69
N ILE A 66 3.23 -0.92 -1.65
CA ILE A 66 3.63 -0.53 -3.01
C ILE A 66 4.18 0.91 -3.03
N HIS A 67 3.52 1.80 -2.28
CA HIS A 67 3.83 3.23 -2.25
C HIS A 67 4.52 3.63 -0.96
N HIS A 68 5.42 2.78 -0.44
CA HIS A 68 6.24 3.14 0.72
C HIS A 68 6.95 4.47 0.41
N GLN A 69 6.43 5.57 0.94
CA GLN A 69 7.04 6.87 0.77
C GLN A 69 8.27 6.88 1.68
N GLU A 70 9.45 6.68 1.08
CA GLU A 70 10.75 6.87 1.75
C GLU A 70 10.89 8.28 2.33
N VAL A 71 10.15 9.25 1.77
CA VAL A 71 10.22 10.66 2.14
C VAL A 71 8.90 11.07 2.78
N THR A 72 8.92 11.26 4.09
CA THR A 72 7.84 11.96 4.79
C THR A 72 7.79 13.39 4.25
N ASN A 73 6.67 13.85 3.70
CA ASN A 73 6.53 15.25 3.29
C ASN A 73 6.90 16.16 4.49
N PRO A 74 7.78 17.17 4.33
CA PRO A 74 8.19 18.06 5.42
C PRO A 74 7.03 18.67 6.19
N TYR A 75 5.92 18.93 5.52
CA TYR A 75 4.72 19.44 6.16
C TYR A 75 4.02 18.41 7.06
N ASN A 76 3.98 17.15 6.64
CA ASN A 76 3.40 16.07 7.44
C ASN A 76 4.30 15.75 8.65
N ALA A 77 5.62 15.77 8.47
CA ALA A 77 6.57 15.64 9.57
C ALA A 77 6.46 16.81 10.57
N PHE A 78 6.33 18.06 10.08
CA PHE A 78 6.06 19.22 10.93
C PHE A 78 4.79 19.06 11.77
N LYS A 79 3.67 18.64 11.15
CA LYS A 79 2.42 18.38 11.89
C LYS A 79 2.58 17.27 12.93
N ALA A 80 3.35 16.22 12.64
CA ALA A 80 3.62 15.15 13.59
C ALA A 80 4.43 15.66 14.80
N MET A 81 5.44 16.50 14.58
CA MET A 81 6.19 17.17 15.65
C MET A 81 5.28 18.05 16.51
N LYS A 82 4.43 18.88 15.89
CA LYS A 82 3.45 19.72 16.61
C LYS A 82 2.44 18.92 17.41
N ALA A 83 1.94 17.82 16.86
CA ALA A 83 1.07 16.91 17.58
C ALA A 83 1.74 16.30 18.82
N ALA A 84 3.05 15.99 18.73
CA ALA A 84 3.83 15.49 19.86
C ALA A 84 4.04 16.58 20.94
N GLU A 85 4.43 17.79 20.54
CA GLU A 85 4.57 18.95 21.45
C GLU A 85 3.28 19.24 22.23
N LEU A 86 2.14 19.27 21.53
CA LEU A 86 0.84 19.50 22.16
C LEU A 86 0.46 18.36 23.11
N ARG A 87 0.76 17.11 22.74
CA ARG A 87 0.49 15.95 23.60
C ARG A 87 1.30 15.98 24.89
N GLU A 88 2.55 16.42 24.83
CA GLU A 88 3.38 16.65 26.04
C GLU A 88 2.80 17.76 26.92
N ALA A 89 2.17 18.77 26.32
CA ALA A 89 1.43 19.81 27.03
C ALA A 89 0.03 19.38 27.51
N GLY A 90 -0.38 18.13 27.25
CA GLY A 90 -1.71 17.60 27.64
C GLY A 90 -2.84 17.95 26.69
N GLU A 91 -2.54 18.53 25.53
CA GLU A 91 -3.49 18.86 24.48
C GLU A 91 -3.45 17.82 23.35
N SER A 92 -4.60 17.52 22.75
CA SER A 92 -4.66 16.67 21.56
C SER A 92 -5.51 17.37 20.51
N LYS A 93 -4.92 17.58 19.33
CA LYS A 93 -5.60 18.14 18.17
C LYS A 93 -5.58 17.13 17.02
N ASP A 94 -6.62 17.15 16.20
CA ASP A 94 -6.65 16.35 14.98
C ASP A 94 -5.80 16.99 13.87
N ALA A 95 -5.65 16.27 12.75
CA ALA A 95 -4.79 16.71 11.65
C ALA A 95 -5.31 17.96 10.92
N GLN A 96 -6.61 18.22 10.98
CA GLN A 96 -7.24 19.39 10.36
C GLN A 96 -7.10 20.62 11.25
N GLU A 97 -7.29 20.47 12.56
CA GLU A 97 -7.03 21.51 13.56
C GLU A 97 -5.56 21.93 13.53
N LEU A 98 -4.63 20.97 13.47
CA LEU A 98 -3.21 21.24 13.30
C LEU A 98 -2.89 21.97 12.00
N HIS A 99 -3.62 21.68 10.92
CA HIS A 99 -3.47 22.39 9.67
C HIS A 99 -3.89 23.85 9.82
N LEU A 100 -5.11 24.10 10.30
CA LEU A 100 -5.65 25.46 10.43
C LEU A 100 -4.79 26.34 11.35
N ASP A 101 -4.35 25.79 12.49
CA ASP A 101 -3.66 26.56 13.51
C ASP A 101 -2.18 26.83 13.20
N HIS A 102 -1.52 25.89 12.49
CA HIS A 102 -0.06 25.92 12.30
C HIS A 102 0.38 26.02 10.83
N TRP A 103 -0.56 26.22 9.88
CA TRP A 103 -0.22 26.43 8.47
C TRP A 103 0.69 27.65 8.25
N ASP A 104 0.35 28.78 8.88
CA ASP A 104 1.13 30.01 8.76
C ASP A 104 2.50 29.89 9.45
N GLU A 105 2.58 29.12 10.52
CA GLU A 105 3.86 28.81 11.19
C GLU A 105 4.79 28.05 10.25
N TYR A 106 4.28 27.00 9.60
CA TYR A 106 5.05 26.24 8.62
C TYR A 106 5.49 27.09 7.42
N ASN A 107 4.62 27.97 6.90
CA ASN A 107 4.96 28.82 5.77
C ASN A 107 6.04 29.87 6.09
N LYS A 108 6.20 30.22 7.36
CA LYS A 108 7.26 31.13 7.83
C LYS A 108 8.61 30.46 7.99
N LEU A 109 8.67 29.12 7.99
CA LEU A 109 9.94 28.39 8.05
C LEU A 109 10.76 28.65 6.79
N SER A 110 12.08 28.78 6.97
CA SER A 110 13.01 28.81 5.85
C SER A 110 13.03 27.46 5.13
N GLU A 111 13.43 27.45 3.86
CA GLU A 111 13.57 26.20 3.11
C GLU A 111 14.63 25.27 3.73
N ASP A 112 15.64 25.83 4.40
CA ASP A 112 16.65 25.05 5.11
C ASP A 112 16.10 24.43 6.39
N ASP A 113 15.18 25.11 7.09
CA ASP A 113 14.52 24.54 8.27
C ASP A 113 13.48 23.49 7.88
N LYS A 114 12.75 23.69 6.77
CA LYS A 114 11.86 22.66 6.21
C LYS A 114 12.62 21.39 5.82
N LYS A 115 13.84 21.51 5.30
CA LYS A 115 14.70 20.35 4.98
C LYS A 115 15.20 19.60 6.20
N LYS A 116 15.31 20.24 7.37
CA LYS A 116 15.72 19.57 8.63
C LYS A 116 14.59 18.77 9.29
N ILE A 117 13.35 18.97 8.85
CA ILE A 117 12.16 18.30 9.39
C ILE A 117 11.97 16.89 8.80
N VAL A 118 12.66 16.57 7.69
CA VAL A 118 12.61 15.26 6.99
C VAL A 118 13.95 14.56 7.05
#